data_AF-A0A9W9Y0M4-F1
#
_entry.id   AF-A0A9W9Y0M4-F1
#
_cell.length_a   1.000
_cell.length_b   1.000
_cell.length_c   1.000
_cell.angle_alpha   90.00
_cell.angle_beta   90.00
_cell.angle_gamma   90.00
#
_symmetry.space_group_name_H-M   'P 1'
#
loop_
_entity.id
_entity.type
_entity.pdbx_description
1 polymer ?
#
loop_
_entity_poly.entity_id
_entity_poly.type
_entity_poly.pdbx_seq_one_letter_code
_entity_poly.pdbx_strand_id
1 'polypeptide(L)'
;MAHATQIDLFQGWPATAMLPVERLKQAANNALSNKAIFTEGFAYGPDEGYFPLRKNIAEWLSQSYTPMQPISAERICITGGASQNLACVLQVFTDPAQTEIIWLVEPTYHLVFRVFEDAGLSGRMRGIPEDGEGMDVAALELALEAFDRGNLGYQDGRVCALFHTKLVSVPYNPC
;
A
#
# COMPACT_ATOMS: atom_id res chain seq x y z
N MET A 1 6.36 45.07 14.26
CA MET A 1 6.71 43.79 14.89
C MET A 1 6.99 42.81 13.78
N ALA A 2 8.20 42.25 13.70
CA ALA A 2 8.53 41.29 12.66
C ALA A 2 7.68 40.02 12.88
N HIS A 3 6.91 39.62 11.87
CA HIS A 3 6.19 38.35 11.92
C HIS A 3 7.22 37.23 12.01
N ALA A 4 7.18 36.45 13.09
CA ALA A 4 7.99 35.25 13.20
C ALA A 4 7.61 34.32 12.04
N THR A 5 8.59 33.94 11.23
CA THR A 5 8.38 32.97 10.15
C THR A 5 8.10 31.61 10.80
N GLN A 6 6.86 31.16 10.71
CA GLN A 6 6.45 29.86 11.22
C GLN A 6 7.02 28.76 10.32
N ILE A 7 7.66 27.76 10.92
CA ILE A 7 8.11 26.56 10.23
C ILE A 7 7.10 25.45 10.55
N ASP A 8 6.38 24.99 9.53
CA ASP A 8 5.44 23.87 9.64
C ASP A 8 6.19 22.55 9.38
N LEU A 9 6.29 21.70 10.40
CA LEU A 9 6.90 20.37 10.34
C LEU A 9 5.85 19.23 10.36
N PHE A 10 4.57 19.57 10.25
CA PHE A 10 3.46 18.61 10.32
C PHE A 10 3.15 17.98 8.96
N GLN A 11 3.36 18.71 7.86
CA GLN A 11 3.04 18.24 6.52
C GLN A 11 4.14 17.32 5.95
N GLY A 12 3.78 16.07 5.65
CA GLY A 12 4.65 15.09 4.98
C GLY A 12 4.64 15.18 3.45
N TRP A 13 4.37 16.35 2.87
CA TRP A 13 4.30 16.53 1.42
C TRP A 13 5.68 16.79 0.80
N PRO A 14 5.91 16.37 -0.45
CA PRO A 14 7.12 16.77 -1.17
C PRO A 14 7.24 18.29 -1.28
N ALA A 15 8.47 18.81 -1.17
CA ALA A 15 8.74 20.21 -1.41
C ALA A 15 8.31 20.64 -2.82
N THR A 16 7.75 21.84 -2.98
CA THR A 16 7.27 22.35 -4.28
C THR A 16 8.34 22.32 -5.36
N ALA A 17 9.61 22.57 -5.00
CA ALA A 17 10.74 22.53 -5.93
C ALA A 17 11.03 21.13 -6.51
N MET A 18 10.54 20.06 -5.85
CA MET A 18 10.69 18.67 -6.31
C MET A 18 9.56 18.25 -7.27
N LEU A 19 8.52 19.06 -7.45
CA LEU A 19 7.40 18.73 -8.33
C LEU A 19 7.85 18.76 -9.81
N PRO A 20 7.75 17.65 -10.55
CA PRO A 20 8.33 17.54 -11.90
C PRO A 20 7.40 18.14 -12.98
N VAL A 21 6.96 19.38 -12.80
CA VAL A 21 5.92 20.04 -13.62
C VAL A 21 6.25 20.00 -15.11
N GLU A 22 7.46 20.39 -15.50
CA GLU A 22 7.85 20.43 -16.92
C GLU A 22 7.93 19.03 -17.55
N ARG A 23 8.37 18.02 -16.78
CA ARG A 23 8.40 16.63 -17.26
C ARG A 23 6.98 16.09 -17.46
N LEU A 24 6.06 16.40 -16.55
CA LEU A 24 4.64 16.01 -16.67
C LEU A 24 3.97 16.67 -17.87
N LYS A 25 4.22 17.98 -18.10
CA LYS A 25 3.72 18.68 -19.30
C LYS A 25 4.22 18.04 -20.59
N GLN A 26 5.52 17.76 -20.68
CA GLN A 26 6.12 17.12 -21.85
C GLN A 26 5.52 15.72 -22.09
N ALA A 27 5.39 14.90 -21.04
CA ALA A 27 4.80 13.57 -21.15
C ALA A 27 3.34 13.62 -21.62
N ALA A 28 2.53 14.53 -21.05
CA ALA A 28 1.14 14.74 -21.45
C ALA A 28 1.03 15.18 -22.92
N ASN A 29 1.84 16.17 -23.34
CA ASN A 29 1.86 16.62 -24.74
C ASN A 29 2.26 15.49 -25.70
N ASN A 30 3.27 14.69 -25.34
CA ASN A 30 3.70 13.55 -26.16
C ASN A 30 2.60 12.49 -26.31
N ALA A 31 1.92 12.15 -25.22
CA ALA A 31 0.83 11.19 -25.23
C ALA A 31 -0.37 11.68 -26.07
N LEU A 32 -0.77 12.94 -25.87
CA LEU A 32 -1.93 13.55 -26.54
C LEU A 32 -1.67 13.93 -28.00
N SER A 33 -0.42 14.13 -28.39
CA SER A 33 -0.06 14.43 -29.79
C SER A 33 0.15 13.15 -30.62
N ASN A 34 0.25 11.98 -30.00
CA ASN A 34 0.45 10.72 -30.68
C ASN A 34 -0.88 9.95 -30.80
N LYS A 35 -1.36 9.81 -32.05
CA LYS A 35 -2.64 9.13 -32.36
C LYS A 35 -2.74 7.73 -31.80
N ALA A 36 -1.69 6.92 -31.85
CA ALA A 36 -1.74 5.55 -31.34
C ALA A 36 -1.93 5.54 -29.82
N ILE A 37 -1.21 6.42 -29.10
CA ILE A 37 -1.24 6.49 -27.64
C ILE A 37 -2.59 7.04 -27.15
N PHE A 38 -3.06 8.17 -27.69
CA PHE A 38 -4.31 8.75 -27.19
C PHE A 38 -5.53 7.90 -27.58
N THR A 39 -5.52 7.25 -28.76
CA THR A 39 -6.66 6.43 -29.18
C THR A 39 -6.88 5.26 -28.22
N GLU A 40 -5.80 4.59 -27.80
CA GLU A 40 -5.87 3.54 -26.78
C GLU A 40 -6.18 4.13 -25.40
N GLY A 41 -5.51 5.23 -25.02
CA GLY A 41 -5.68 5.86 -23.70
C GLY A 41 -7.09 6.42 -23.42
N PHE A 42 -7.87 6.74 -24.45
CA PHE A 42 -9.27 7.17 -24.32
C PHE A 42 -10.28 6.01 -24.40
N ALA A 43 -9.83 4.78 -24.67
CA ALA A 43 -10.68 3.59 -24.65
C ALA A 43 -10.76 2.98 -23.24
N TYR A 44 -11.65 2.00 -23.06
CA TYR A 44 -11.57 1.13 -21.88
C TYR A 44 -10.28 0.31 -21.93
N GLY A 45 -9.50 0.40 -20.85
CA GLY A 45 -8.22 -0.28 -20.72
C GLY A 45 -8.33 -1.65 -20.02
N PRO A 46 -7.23 -2.42 -20.00
CA PRO A 46 -7.13 -3.66 -19.22
C PRO A 46 -7.27 -3.41 -17.71
N ASP A 47 -7.79 -4.39 -16.97
CA ASP A 47 -8.02 -4.29 -15.53
C ASP A 47 -6.73 -4.04 -14.74
N GLU A 48 -5.60 -4.62 -15.17
CA GLU A 48 -4.29 -4.42 -14.51
C GLU A 48 -3.68 -3.05 -14.83
N GLY A 49 -4.21 -2.35 -15.85
CA GLY A 49 -3.73 -1.07 -16.34
C GLY A 49 -2.77 -1.16 -17.54
N TYR A 50 -2.41 0.01 -18.05
CA TYR A 50 -1.66 0.20 -19.29
C TYR A 50 -0.32 -0.55 -19.29
N PHE A 51 -0.16 -1.53 -20.19
CA PHE A 51 0.97 -2.45 -20.17
C PHE A 51 2.34 -1.76 -20.28
N PRO A 52 2.57 -0.77 -21.18
CA PRO A 52 3.84 -0.07 -21.24
C PRO A 52 4.23 0.63 -19.93
N LEU A 53 3.26 1.16 -19.18
CA LEU A 53 3.53 1.74 -17.85
C LEU A 53 3.97 0.65 -16.87
N ARG A 54 3.23 -0.46 -16.80
CA ARG A 54 3.57 -1.59 -15.92
C ARG A 54 4.97 -2.15 -16.20
N LYS A 55 5.33 -2.30 -17.49
CA LYS A 55 6.67 -2.75 -17.90
C LYS A 55 7.77 -1.81 -17.40
N ASN A 56 7.60 -0.50 -17.59
CA ASN A 56 8.58 0.49 -17.12
C ASN A 56 8.74 0.47 -15.59
N ILE A 57 7.63 0.32 -14.84
CA ILE A 57 7.68 0.18 -13.38
C ILE A 57 8.43 -1.10 -12.99
N ALA A 58 8.15 -2.22 -13.66
CA ALA A 58 8.81 -3.50 -13.40
C ALA A 58 10.34 -3.41 -13.59
N GLU A 59 10.77 -2.79 -14.68
CA GLU A 59 12.18 -2.52 -14.97
C GLU A 59 12.81 -1.61 -13.92
N TRP A 60 12.15 -0.50 -13.56
CA TRP A 60 12.63 0.43 -12.54
C TRP A 60 12.76 -0.23 -11.16
N LEU A 61 11.78 -1.03 -10.74
CA LEU A 61 11.82 -1.77 -9.47
C LEU A 61 12.95 -2.81 -9.48
N SER A 62 13.12 -3.53 -10.59
CA SER A 62 14.20 -4.52 -10.72
C SER A 62 15.58 -3.88 -10.60
N GLN A 63 15.77 -2.70 -11.18
CA GLN A 63 17.02 -1.94 -11.06
C GLN A 63 17.21 -1.36 -9.66
N SER A 64 16.15 -0.83 -9.05
CA SER A 64 16.23 -0.11 -7.77
C SER A 64 16.40 -1.05 -6.58
N TYR A 65 15.76 -2.23 -6.61
CA TYR A 65 15.77 -3.18 -5.49
C TYR A 65 16.64 -4.41 -5.74
N THR A 66 17.12 -4.63 -6.98
CA THR A 66 17.99 -5.76 -7.35
C THR A 66 17.54 -7.12 -6.77
N PRO A 67 16.29 -7.53 -7.00
CA PRO A 67 15.81 -8.84 -6.54
C PRO A 67 16.55 -9.98 -7.24
N MET A 68 16.49 -11.18 -6.66
CA MET A 68 17.10 -12.39 -7.25
C MET A 68 16.63 -12.69 -8.68
N GLN A 69 15.38 -12.33 -9.00
CA GLN A 69 14.79 -12.48 -10.32
C GLN A 69 14.15 -11.15 -10.74
N PRO A 70 14.26 -10.75 -12.03
CA PRO A 70 13.59 -9.55 -12.52
C PRO A 70 12.09 -9.56 -12.21
N ILE A 71 11.58 -8.42 -11.76
CA ILE A 71 10.15 -8.22 -11.54
C ILE A 71 9.47 -8.17 -12.90
N SER A 72 8.41 -8.98 -13.06
CA SER A 72 7.63 -9.05 -14.28
C SER A 72 6.45 -8.08 -14.25
N ALA A 73 6.04 -7.56 -15.42
CA ALA A 73 4.90 -6.64 -15.55
C ALA A 73 3.56 -7.29 -15.16
N GLU A 74 3.48 -8.61 -15.21
CA GLU A 74 2.34 -9.44 -14.79
C GLU A 74 2.17 -9.45 -13.26
N ARG A 75 3.19 -9.01 -12.51
CA ARG A 75 3.13 -8.85 -11.05
C ARG A 75 2.79 -7.44 -10.61
N ILE A 76 2.39 -6.57 -11.54
CA ILE A 76 2.09 -5.17 -11.29
C ILE A 76 0.68 -4.88 -11.74
N CYS A 77 -0.09 -4.23 -10.86
CA CYS A 77 -1.40 -3.67 -11.16
C CYS A 77 -1.39 -2.17 -10.83
N ILE A 78 -1.95 -1.35 -11.72
CA ILE A 78 -2.07 0.09 -11.52
C ILE A 78 -3.34 0.37 -10.70
N THR A 79 -3.18 1.10 -9.61
CA THR A 79 -4.28 1.54 -8.74
C THR A 79 -4.29 3.06 -8.63
N GLY A 80 -5.39 3.63 -8.16
CA GLY A 80 -5.57 5.03 -7.80
C GLY A 80 -4.80 5.48 -6.55
N GLY A 81 -3.66 4.83 -6.27
CA GLY A 81 -2.81 5.09 -5.13
C GLY A 81 -2.91 4.03 -4.02
N ALA A 82 -2.06 4.18 -3.01
CA ALA A 82 -1.91 3.21 -1.92
C ALA A 82 -3.23 2.93 -1.17
N SER A 83 -4.05 3.96 -0.94
CA SER A 83 -5.32 3.81 -0.20
C SER A 83 -6.35 2.98 -0.99
N GLN A 84 -6.47 3.18 -2.31
CA GLN A 84 -7.35 2.35 -3.12
C GLN A 84 -6.84 0.91 -3.19
N ASN A 85 -5.52 0.73 -3.33
CA ASN A 85 -4.92 -0.60 -3.32
C ASN A 85 -5.22 -1.34 -2.00
N LEU A 86 -5.08 -0.68 -0.85
CA LEU A 86 -5.43 -1.26 0.44
C LEU A 86 -6.90 -1.69 0.48
N ALA A 87 -7.83 -0.86 -0.01
CA ALA A 87 -9.24 -1.22 -0.10
C ALA A 87 -9.48 -2.46 -0.97
N CYS A 88 -8.78 -2.59 -2.11
CA CYS A 88 -8.85 -3.78 -2.97
C CYS A 88 -8.32 -5.03 -2.24
N VAL A 89 -7.21 -4.93 -1.51
CA VAL A 89 -6.68 -6.03 -0.71
C VAL A 89 -7.69 -6.48 0.35
N LEU A 90 -8.34 -5.54 1.04
CA LEU A 90 -9.36 -5.88 2.04
C LEU A 90 -10.55 -6.61 1.42
N GLN A 91 -11.02 -6.18 0.25
CA GLN A 91 -12.14 -6.85 -0.44
C GLN A 91 -11.84 -8.31 -0.81
N VAL A 92 -10.57 -8.66 -1.02
CA VAL A 92 -10.17 -10.02 -1.42
C VAL A 92 -9.82 -10.90 -0.22
N PHE A 93 -9.17 -10.33 0.79
CA PHE A 93 -8.54 -11.10 1.88
C PHE A 93 -9.20 -10.94 3.24
N THR A 94 -10.29 -10.17 3.34
CA THR A 94 -11.03 -10.02 4.59
C THR A 94 -12.52 -10.23 4.37
N ASP A 95 -13.20 -10.67 5.43
CA ASP A 95 -14.65 -10.77 5.50
C ASP A 95 -15.08 -10.20 6.86
N PRO A 96 -15.89 -9.13 6.91
CA PRO A 96 -16.37 -8.56 8.18
C PRO A 96 -17.16 -9.54 9.06
N ALA A 97 -17.66 -10.64 8.52
CA ALA A 97 -18.28 -11.72 9.31
C ALA A 97 -17.26 -12.69 9.94
N GLN A 98 -16.01 -12.74 9.44
CA GLN A 98 -15.00 -13.73 9.83
C GLN A 98 -13.70 -13.11 10.38
N THR A 99 -13.28 -11.95 9.88
CA THR A 99 -12.02 -11.29 10.22
C THR A 99 -12.14 -10.55 11.54
N GLU A 100 -11.66 -11.15 12.64
CA GLU A 100 -11.84 -10.61 13.99
C GLU A 100 -10.83 -9.51 14.35
N ILE A 101 -9.59 -9.63 13.88
CA ILE A 101 -8.50 -8.72 14.25
C ILE A 101 -7.64 -8.35 13.03
N ILE A 102 -7.22 -7.09 13.00
CA ILE A 102 -6.25 -6.51 12.10
C ILE A 102 -5.04 -6.05 12.92
N TRP A 103 -3.90 -6.70 12.74
CA TRP A 103 -2.65 -6.32 13.38
C TRP A 103 -1.92 -5.27 12.53
N LEU A 104 -1.61 -4.13 13.15
CA LEU A 104 -0.91 -2.99 12.55
C LEU A 104 0.35 -2.70 13.35
N VAL A 105 1.40 -2.21 12.69
CA VAL A 105 2.55 -1.63 13.40
C VAL A 105 2.11 -0.36 14.16
N GLU A 106 2.78 -0.02 15.26
CA GLU A 106 2.55 1.22 16.02
C GLU A 106 3.88 1.94 16.26
N PRO A 107 4.05 3.19 15.78
CA PRO A 107 3.07 4.02 15.05
C PRO A 107 2.79 3.54 13.60
N THR A 108 1.64 3.94 13.02
CA THR A 108 1.28 3.60 11.62
C THR A 108 0.78 4.80 10.82
N TYR A 109 0.71 4.61 9.50
CA TYR A 109 0.15 5.57 8.55
C TYR A 109 -1.34 5.78 8.79
N HIS A 110 -1.71 6.86 9.46
CA HIS A 110 -3.07 7.13 9.94
C HIS A 110 -4.19 7.06 8.88
N LEU A 111 -3.88 7.27 7.60
CA LEU A 111 -4.89 7.19 6.53
C LEU A 111 -5.42 5.76 6.29
N VAL A 112 -4.77 4.72 6.84
CA VAL A 112 -5.30 3.35 6.77
C VAL A 112 -6.53 3.14 7.64
N PHE A 113 -6.69 3.88 8.75
CA PHE A 113 -7.75 3.62 9.72
C PHE A 113 -9.14 3.71 9.09
N ARG A 114 -9.37 4.75 8.29
CA ARG A 114 -10.65 4.93 7.61
C ARG A 114 -10.92 3.83 6.59
N VAL A 115 -9.89 3.32 5.92
CA VAL A 115 -10.02 2.24 4.94
C VAL A 115 -10.47 0.95 5.61
N PHE A 116 -9.97 0.62 6.80
CA PHE A 116 -10.45 -0.54 7.58
C PHE A 116 -11.87 -0.33 8.13
N GLU A 117 -12.20 0.88 8.60
CA GLU A 117 -13.55 1.21 9.05
C GLU A 117 -14.59 1.05 7.94
N ASP A 118 -14.31 1.60 6.76
CA ASP A 118 -15.21 1.50 5.59
C ASP A 118 -15.32 0.05 5.09
N ALA A 119 -14.31 -0.80 5.35
CA ALA A 119 -14.37 -2.24 5.12
C ALA A 119 -15.16 -3.01 6.19
N GLY A 120 -15.77 -2.35 7.19
CA GLY A 120 -16.57 -3.01 8.23
C GLY A 120 -15.75 -3.59 9.39
N LEU A 121 -14.48 -3.21 9.51
CA LEU A 121 -13.54 -3.72 10.52
C LEU A 121 -13.30 -2.73 11.67
N SER A 122 -14.26 -1.82 11.90
CA SER A 122 -14.19 -0.86 13.01
C SER A 122 -14.04 -1.57 14.36
N GLY A 123 -13.13 -1.06 15.20
CA GLY A 123 -12.82 -1.66 16.52
C GLY A 123 -11.97 -2.94 16.48
N ARG A 124 -11.60 -3.44 15.28
CA ARG A 124 -10.83 -4.68 15.11
C ARG A 124 -9.32 -4.47 14.92
N MET A 125 -8.87 -3.23 14.85
CA MET A 125 -7.45 -2.89 14.71
C MET A 125 -6.71 -3.01 16.04
N ARG A 126 -5.50 -3.58 16.03
CA ARG A 126 -4.61 -3.73 17.19
C ARG A 126 -3.18 -3.36 16.80
N GLY A 127 -2.53 -2.55 17.63
CA GLY A 127 -1.15 -2.12 17.44
C GLY A 127 -0.16 -3.16 17.94
N ILE A 128 0.93 -3.33 17.21
CA ILE A 128 2.14 -4.04 17.60
C ILE A 128 3.29 -3.03 17.55
N PRO A 129 4.06 -2.84 18.64
CA PRO A 129 5.14 -1.87 18.65
C PRO A 129 6.20 -2.18 17.59
N GLU A 130 6.94 -1.15 17.17
CA GLU A 130 8.16 -1.30 16.38
C GLU A 130 9.42 -0.89 17.16
N ASP A 131 10.55 -1.42 16.73
CA ASP A 131 11.89 -0.99 17.10
C ASP A 131 12.64 -0.43 15.88
N GLY A 132 13.96 -0.23 16.00
CA GLY A 132 14.80 0.30 14.92
C GLY A 132 14.84 -0.57 13.65
N GLU A 133 14.45 -1.84 13.74
CA GLU A 133 14.44 -2.81 12.64
C GLU A 133 13.03 -3.03 12.05
N GLY A 134 12.00 -2.54 12.74
CA GLY A 134 10.60 -2.58 12.31
C GLY A 134 9.70 -3.22 13.36
N MET A 135 8.62 -3.87 12.91
CA MET A 135 7.64 -4.49 13.81
C MET A 135 8.31 -5.49 14.78
N ASP A 136 8.00 -5.38 16.07
CA ASP A 136 8.41 -6.34 17.09
C ASP A 136 7.69 -7.68 16.87
N VAL A 137 8.41 -8.61 16.24
CA VAL A 137 7.88 -9.93 15.89
C VAL A 137 7.57 -10.78 17.13
N ALA A 138 8.33 -10.60 18.22
CA ALA A 138 8.07 -11.33 19.46
C ALA A 138 6.78 -10.83 20.13
N ALA A 139 6.55 -9.52 20.12
CA ALA A 139 5.28 -8.95 20.58
C ALA A 139 4.10 -9.41 19.72
N LEU A 140 4.27 -9.49 18.39
CA LEU A 140 3.25 -10.06 17.49
C LEU A 140 2.95 -11.52 17.81
N GLU A 141 3.97 -12.36 18.01
CA GLU A 141 3.80 -13.77 18.36
C GLU A 141 3.00 -13.95 19.65
N LEU A 142 3.37 -13.23 20.72
CA LEU A 142 2.63 -13.24 21.99
C LEU A 142 1.17 -12.80 21.82
N ALA A 143 0.92 -11.80 20.97
CA ALA A 143 -0.43 -11.29 20.70
C ALA A 143 -1.29 -12.32 19.93
N LEU A 144 -0.71 -13.01 18.95
CA LEU A 144 -1.37 -14.09 18.22
C LEU A 144 -1.71 -15.26 19.15
N GLU A 145 -0.77 -15.71 19.97
CA GLU A 145 -1.04 -16.79 20.93
C GLU A 145 -2.11 -16.40 21.97
N ALA A 146 -2.11 -15.16 22.43
CA ALA A 146 -3.14 -14.66 23.36
C ALA A 146 -4.53 -14.65 22.70
N PHE A 147 -4.60 -14.33 21.41
CA PHE A 147 -5.82 -14.41 20.63
C PHE A 147 -6.31 -15.87 20.52
N ASP A 148 -5.44 -16.80 20.13
CA ASP A 148 -5.79 -18.21 19.94
C ASP A 148 -6.25 -18.90 21.24
N ARG A 149 -5.68 -18.51 22.39
CA ARG A 149 -6.11 -19.00 23.71
C ARG A 149 -7.49 -18.49 24.14
N GLY A 150 -8.15 -17.66 23.34
CA GLY A 150 -9.47 -17.09 23.64
C GLY A 150 -9.45 -15.95 24.66
N ASN A 151 -8.26 -15.51 25.10
CA ASN A 151 -8.12 -14.38 26.05
C ASN A 151 -8.52 -13.04 25.41
N LEU A 152 -8.72 -13.01 24.09
CA LEU A 152 -9.19 -11.86 23.32
C LEU A 152 -10.52 -12.11 22.57
N GLY A 153 -11.25 -13.19 22.89
CA GLY A 153 -12.61 -13.44 22.36
C GLY A 153 -12.72 -14.38 21.15
N TYR A 154 -11.96 -15.48 21.12
CA TYR A 154 -11.97 -16.47 20.03
C TYR A 154 -13.28 -17.27 19.92
N GLN A 155 -13.79 -17.45 18.70
CA GLN A 155 -14.74 -18.50 18.33
C GLN A 155 -14.21 -19.29 17.13
N ASP A 156 -14.33 -20.61 17.21
CA ASP A 156 -13.73 -21.60 16.30
C ASP A 156 -13.95 -21.31 14.80
N GLY A 157 -12.91 -21.50 13.98
CA GLY A 157 -12.97 -21.45 12.51
C GLY A 157 -12.66 -20.12 11.79
N ARG A 158 -12.07 -19.10 12.45
CA ARG A 158 -11.92 -17.73 11.89
C ARG A 158 -10.48 -17.30 11.58
N VAL A 159 -10.32 -16.36 10.64
CA VAL A 159 -9.04 -15.95 10.01
C VAL A 159 -8.48 -14.65 10.61
N CYS A 160 -7.18 -14.62 10.91
CA CYS A 160 -6.41 -13.41 11.23
C CYS A 160 -5.78 -12.81 9.96
N ALA A 161 -5.80 -11.48 9.84
CA ALA A 161 -5.09 -10.79 8.77
C ALA A 161 -4.01 -9.85 9.36
N LEU A 162 -2.76 -10.06 8.94
CA LEU A 162 -1.62 -9.22 9.29
C LEU A 162 -1.36 -8.23 8.17
N PHE A 163 -1.35 -6.94 8.48
CA PHE A 163 -1.04 -5.88 7.52
C PHE A 163 0.22 -5.15 7.96
N HIS A 164 1.35 -5.50 7.35
CA HIS A 164 2.58 -4.73 7.50
C HIS A 164 2.67 -3.70 6.35
N THR A 165 2.55 -2.41 6.69
CA THR A 165 2.69 -1.31 5.73
C THR A 165 4.16 -0.99 5.44
N LYS A 166 4.92 -1.95 4.93
CA LYS A 166 6.01 -1.64 3.99
C LYS A 166 5.44 -1.82 2.59
N LEU A 167 5.21 -0.71 1.89
CA LEU A 167 4.81 -0.64 0.47
C LEU A 167 5.93 -1.14 -0.47
N VAL A 168 6.45 -2.35 -0.26
CA VAL A 168 7.21 -3.14 -1.24
C VAL A 168 7.11 -4.62 -0.85
N SER A 169 6.52 -5.46 -1.71
CA SER A 169 6.77 -6.91 -1.69
C SER A 169 6.45 -7.55 -3.04
N VAL A 170 7.50 -8.04 -3.71
CA VAL A 170 7.49 -9.08 -4.75
C VAL A 170 8.66 -10.01 -4.37
N PRO A 171 8.54 -11.35 -4.43
CA PRO A 171 8.00 -12.24 -3.39
C PRO A 171 9.01 -13.36 -3.02
N TYR A 172 8.69 -14.22 -2.04
CA TYR A 172 9.31 -15.55 -1.95
C TYR A 172 8.25 -16.65 -2.09
N ASN A 173 8.59 -17.65 -2.89
CA ASN A 173 7.81 -18.83 -3.22
C ASN A 173 8.55 -20.04 -2.60
N PRO A 174 7.99 -20.79 -1.64
CA PRO A 174 8.51 -22.10 -1.34
C PRO A 174 7.94 -23.10 -2.35
N CYS A 175 8.81 -24.00 -2.81
CA CYS A 175 8.49 -25.13 -3.67
C CYS A 175 7.29 -25.96 -3.19
#